data_AF-A0A6B1D4H6-F1
#
_entry.id   AF-A0A6B1D4H6-F1
#
_cell.length_a   1.000
_cell.length_b   1.000
_cell.length_c   1.000
_cell.angle_alpha   90.00
_cell.angle_beta   90.00
_cell.angle_gamma   90.00
#
_symmetry.space_group_name_H-M   'P 1'
#
loop_
_entity.id
_entity.type
_entity.pdbx_description
1 polymer ?
#
loop_
_entity_poly.entity_id
_entity_poly.type
_entity_poly.pdbx_seq_one_letter_code
_entity_poly.pdbx_strand_id
1 'polypeptide(L)' 'MSRSIFEAFSYASQLIRGEDLLVIARTSQGGFNQHDTNLVTLHRIEKFRELALDIKPVYSRGPRLH' A
#
# COMPACT_ATOMS: atom_id res chain seq x y z
N MET A 1 -3.07 9.73 7.88
CA MET A 1 -4.42 10.24 7.58
C MET A 1 -5.24 10.27 8.84
N SER A 2 -6.17 11.20 8.96
CA SER A 2 -7.10 11.24 10.09
C SER A 2 -8.11 10.08 9.98
N ARG A 3 -8.91 9.87 11.04
CA ARG A 3 -9.99 8.87 11.03
C ARG A 3 -11.28 9.39 10.36
N SER A 4 -11.22 10.54 9.70
CA SER A 4 -12.37 11.14 9.01
C SER A 4 -12.73 10.31 7.78
N ILE A 5 -14.02 10.00 7.62
CA ILE A 5 -14.54 9.33 6.43
C ILE A 5 -14.46 10.20 5.17
N PHE A 6 -14.24 11.51 5.32
CA PHE A 6 -14.08 12.45 4.21
C PHE A 6 -12.62 12.52 3.71
N GLU A 7 -11.67 11.93 4.42
CA GLU A 7 -10.30 11.77 3.94
C GLU A 7 -10.15 10.44 3.22
N ALA A 8 -9.58 10.46 2.01
CA ALA A 8 -9.44 9.26 1.19
C ALA A 8 -8.31 9.37 0.16
N PHE A 9 -7.81 8.22 -0.27
CA PHE A 9 -6.95 8.09 -1.44
C PHE A 9 -7.76 7.56 -2.62
N SER A 10 -7.54 8.12 -3.80
CA SER A 10 -8.23 7.78 -5.04
C SER A 10 -7.26 7.71 -6.20
N TYR A 11 -7.62 6.90 -7.22
CA TYR A 11 -6.90 6.80 -8.49
C TYR A 11 -5.39 6.57 -8.33
N ALA A 12 -5.02 5.60 -7.49
CA ALA A 12 -3.62 5.31 -7.23
C ALA A 12 -2.94 4.69 -8.48
N SER A 13 -1.74 5.14 -8.79
CA SER A 13 -0.85 4.53 -9.79
C SER A 13 0.49 4.19 -9.16
N GLN A 14 1.09 3.09 -9.62
CA GLN A 14 2.26 2.48 -9.00
C GLN A 14 3.42 2.39 -10.00
N LEU A 15 4.64 2.62 -9.52
CA LEU A 15 5.87 2.46 -10.27
C LEU A 15 6.92 1.75 -9.40
N ILE A 16 7.41 0.61 -9.86
CA ILE A 16 8.53 -0.08 -9.22
C ILE A 16 9.84 0.56 -9.70
N ARG A 17 10.67 1.01 -8.75
CA ARG A 17 11.99 1.60 -9.01
C ARG A 17 13.05 0.92 -8.15
N GLY A 18 13.74 -0.07 -8.72
CA GLY A 18 14.71 -0.88 -7.98
C GLY A 18 14.01 -1.69 -6.88
N GLU A 19 14.43 -1.46 -5.63
CA GLU A 19 13.86 -2.11 -4.44
C GLU A 19 12.64 -1.39 -3.87
N ASP A 20 12.28 -0.23 -4.41
CA ASP A 20 11.21 0.60 -3.86
C ASP A 20 9.96 0.58 -4.74
N LEU A 21 8.82 0.79 -4.08
CA LEU A 21 7.55 1.05 -4.73
C LEU A 21 7.19 2.53 -4.56
N LEU A 22 7.04 3.23 -5.69
CA LEU A 22 6.53 4.59 -5.72
C LEU A 22 5.03 4.54 -6.02
N VAL A 23 4.25 5.28 -5.25
CA VAL A 23 2.80 5.38 -5.42
C VAL A 23 2.41 6.84 -5.52
N ILE A 24 1.67 7.18 -6.57
CA ILE A 24 1.01 8.47 -6.68
C ILE A 24 -0.49 8.26 -6.47
N ALA A 25 -1.13 9.14 -5.70
CA ALA A 25 -2.57 9.12 -5.48
C ALA A 25 -3.14 10.53 -5.48
N ARG A 26 -4.38 10.64 -5.97
CA ARG A 26 -5.23 11.80 -5.69
C ARG A 26 -5.78 11.63 -4.28
N THR A 27 -5.80 12.69 -3.50
CA THR A 27 -6.01 12.62 -2.06
C THR A 27 -7.04 13.66 -1.64
N SER A 28 -8.06 13.23 -0.91
CA SER A 28 -8.93 14.13 -0.17
C SER A 28 -8.36 14.31 1.22
N GLN A 29 -8.05 15.57 1.57
CA GLN A 29 -7.57 15.98 2.88
C GLN A 29 -8.22 17.31 3.23
N GLY A 30 -9.11 17.31 4.23
CA GLY A 30 -9.90 18.49 4.60
C GLY A 30 -10.98 18.89 3.59
N GLY A 31 -11.28 18.03 2.62
CA GLY A 31 -12.34 18.25 1.63
C GLY A 31 -13.74 18.08 2.23
N PHE A 32 -14.75 18.64 1.55
CA PHE A 32 -16.15 18.50 1.96
C PHE A 32 -16.63 17.03 1.92
N ASN A 33 -16.02 16.21 1.06
CA ASN A 33 -16.25 14.77 0.99
C ASN A 33 -15.02 14.02 0.45
N GLN A 34 -15.09 12.70 0.43
CA GLN A 34 -14.02 11.80 -0.02
C GLN A 34 -13.68 11.89 -1.51
N HIS A 35 -14.53 12.53 -2.33
CA HIS A 35 -14.32 12.72 -3.76
C HIS A 35 -13.61 14.05 -4.09
N ASP A 36 -13.50 14.97 -3.13
CA ASP A 36 -12.72 16.21 -3.26
C ASP A 36 -11.22 15.90 -3.18
N THR A 37 -10.71 15.38 -4.29
CA THR A 37 -9.36 14.80 -4.35
C THR A 37 -8.40 15.70 -5.11
N ASN A 38 -8.43 17.01 -4.83
CA ASN A 38 -7.61 18.01 -5.53
C ASN A 38 -6.13 17.98 -5.17
N LEU A 39 -5.78 17.41 -4.02
CA LEU A 39 -4.39 17.20 -3.61
C LEU A 39 -3.81 15.96 -4.32
N VAL A 40 -2.55 16.04 -4.73
CA VAL A 40 -1.77 14.89 -5.21
C VAL A 40 -0.71 14.57 -4.16
N THR A 41 -0.66 13.31 -3.72
CA THR A 41 0.36 12.83 -2.78
C THR A 41 1.25 11.79 -3.43
N LEU A 42 2.54 11.84 -3.10
CA LEU A 42 3.55 10.89 -3.54
C LEU A 42 4.02 10.11 -2.31
N HIS A 43 4.08 8.80 -2.46
CA HIS A 43 4.50 7.86 -1.42
C HIS A 43 5.64 7.01 -1.95
N ARG A 44 6.64 6.78 -1.11
CA ARG A 44 7.73 5.83 -1.37
C ARG A 44 7.69 4.78 -0.28
N ILE A 45 7.59 3.52 -0.69
CA ILE A 45 7.70 2.36 0.19
C ILE A 45 9.06 1.76 -0.10
N GLU A 46 10.00 2.02 0.80
CA GLU A 46 11.37 1.52 0.66
C GLU A 46 11.40 0.02 0.86
N LYS A 47 12.17 -0.68 0.02
CA LYS A 47 12.37 -2.15 0.11
C LYS A 47 11.05 -2.93 0.20
N PHE A 48 10.03 -2.53 -0.58
CA PHE A 48 8.66 -3.05 -0.45
C PHE A 48 8.55 -4.57 -0.60
N ARG A 49 9.55 -5.21 -1.24
CA ARG A 49 9.62 -6.66 -1.41
C ARG A 49 9.75 -7.41 -0.09
N GLU A 50 10.36 -6.80 0.93
CA GLU A 50 10.47 -7.37 2.27
C GLU A 50 9.10 -7.45 2.97
N LEU A 51 8.12 -6.66 2.52
CA LEU A 51 6.74 -6.69 3.00
C LEU A 51 5.85 -7.69 2.25
N ALA A 52 6.36 -8.31 1.18
CA ALA A 52 5.59 -9.23 0.38
C ALA A 52 5.38 -10.56 1.12
N LEU A 53 4.17 -11.10 1.02
CA LEU A 53 3.86 -12.44 1.52
C LEU A 53 4.63 -13.49 0.71
N ASP A 54 5.15 -14.52 1.38
CA ASP A 54 5.63 -15.72 0.69
C ASP A 54 4.44 -16.46 0.06
N ILE A 55 4.37 -16.42 -1.28
CA ILE A 55 3.32 -17.08 -2.07
C ILE A 55 3.55 -18.58 -2.24
N LYS A 56 4.71 -19.11 -1.79
CA LYS A 56 5.04 -20.53 -1.81
C LYS A 56 5.58 -20.96 -0.43
N PRO A 57 4.71 -20.96 0.59
CA PRO A 57 5.13 -21.36 1.92
C PRO A 57 5.71 -22.77 1.89
N VAL A 58 6.96 -22.90 2.34
CA VAL A 58 7.57 -24.21 2.55
C VAL A 58 6.96 -24.79 3.82
N TYR A 59 5.95 -25.64 3.67
CA TYR A 59 5.46 -26.45 4.78
C TYR A 59 6.54 -27.45 5.17
N SER A 60 7.33 -27.14 6.19
CA SER A 60 8.14 -28.13 6.90
C SER A 60 7.17 -29.17 7.48
N ARG A 61 7.12 -30.36 6.87
CA ARG A 61 6.41 -31.50 7.44
C ARG A 61 7.00 -31.73 8.83
N GLY A 62 6.20 -31.53 9.88
CA GLY A 62 6.57 -31.88 11.25
C GLY A 62 7.02 -33.35 11.34
N PRO A 63 7.74 -33.72 12.39
CA PRO A 63 8.25 -35.09 12.54
C PRO A 63 7.09 -36.07 12.43
N ARG A 64 7.23 -37.07 11.54
CA ARG A 64 6.30 -38.20 11.50
C ARG A 64 6.47 -38.94 12.81
N LEU A 65 5.46 -38.84 13.68
CA LEU A 65 5.30 -39.74 14.82
C LEU A 65 5.10 -41.14 14.23
N HIS A 66 6.06 -42.02 14.53
CA HIS A 66 6.00 -43.45 14.26
C HIS A 66 5.15 -44.15 15.31
#